data_AF-A0A0N4YU06-F1
#
_entry.id   AF-A0A0N4YU06-F1
#
_cell.length_a   1.000
_cell.length_b   1.000
_cell.length_c   1.000
_cell.angle_alpha   90.00
_cell.angle_beta   90.00
_cell.angle_gamma   90.00
#
_symmetry.space_group_name_H-M   'P 1'
#
loop_
_entity.id
_entity.type
_entity.pdbx_description
1 polymer ?
#
loop_
_entity_poly.entity_id
_entity_poly.type
_entity_poly.pdbx_seq_one_letter_code
_entity_poly.pdbx_strand_id
1 'polypeptide(L)'
;MSEGPSLRLRSRPRGRGESFSISRGGDSSPFGAHRLLRKSATSTLTNECVTNVEPVLLTQRWTVNNFSSLLKLSQPGLCLRSSVFKDPTMPDACWQLCLYPGGKRPENANNVSLFLKMSATSPLKEVVVKAEYRFFFLDEDDEIKFSNVNIGDFHAKPPKGGHSWGLRNIPRQKVQNSIRADNSLVISCTIELLPDAGRIPCRRVEPSALIITDMAEVSRVHVQNELAMFTGADCSPYSDLSVAAGPEEDRVVFAVHKYKLITHSDVFRAMLEHNMEESKLSKQKFLLYFAQISPRGFLVLDFQSCL
;
A
#
# COMPACT_ATOMS: atom_id res chain seq x y z
N MET A 1 58.50 -23.10 31.68
CA MET A 1 57.62 -24.29 31.76
C MET A 1 56.23 -23.76 31.40
N SER A 2 55.88 -23.63 30.10
CA SER A 2 55.42 -24.69 29.16
C SER A 2 54.09 -25.29 29.62
N GLU A 3 53.00 -25.50 28.87
CA GLU A 3 52.44 -25.20 27.53
C GLU A 3 50.94 -25.66 27.65
N GLY A 4 50.02 -25.33 26.72
CA GLY A 4 48.64 -25.90 26.64
C GLY A 4 48.64 -27.37 26.13
N PRO A 5 47.58 -27.93 25.46
CA PRO A 5 46.19 -27.50 25.20
C PRO A 5 45.12 -28.67 25.34
N SER A 6 43.86 -28.49 24.89
CA SER A 6 43.22 -29.29 23.79
C SER A 6 41.68 -29.49 23.87
N LEU A 7 41.04 -29.33 22.71
CA LEU A 7 39.63 -29.54 22.32
C LEU A 7 39.29 -31.02 22.04
N ARG A 8 38.02 -31.44 22.19
CA ARG A 8 37.47 -32.62 21.47
C ARG A 8 36.00 -32.49 21.02
N LEU A 9 35.81 -32.97 19.79
CA LEU A 9 34.59 -33.15 18.97
C LEU A 9 33.78 -34.43 19.30
N ARG A 10 32.58 -34.49 18.67
CA ARG A 10 31.73 -35.63 18.21
C ARG A 10 30.45 -35.85 19.07
N SER A 11 29.27 -36.16 18.53
CA SER A 11 28.92 -37.02 17.37
C SER A 11 27.47 -36.79 16.84
N ARG A 12 27.28 -37.01 15.53
CA ARG A 12 25.98 -37.33 14.87
C ARG A 12 25.71 -38.84 14.94
N PRO A 13 24.45 -39.31 14.84
CA PRO A 13 24.15 -40.65 14.35
C PRO A 13 23.80 -40.68 12.85
N ARG A 14 24.34 -41.69 12.16
CA ARG A 14 23.98 -42.15 10.82
C ARG A 14 22.85 -43.19 10.92
N GLY A 15 22.04 -43.28 9.87
CA GLY A 15 21.22 -44.46 9.56
C GLY A 15 20.72 -44.41 8.13
N ARG A 16 21.51 -44.91 7.17
CA ARG A 16 21.18 -45.06 5.75
C ARG A 16 20.99 -46.56 5.50
N GLY A 17 19.85 -46.95 4.95
CA GLY A 17 19.59 -48.27 4.40
C GLY A 17 18.75 -48.09 3.14
N GLU A 18 19.39 -48.17 1.98
CA GLU A 18 18.73 -48.31 0.68
C GLU A 18 18.55 -49.81 0.40
N SER A 19 17.42 -50.20 -0.16
CA SER A 19 17.29 -51.45 -0.91
C SER A 19 16.35 -51.21 -2.09
N PHE A 20 16.91 -51.43 -3.27
CA PHE A 20 16.25 -51.36 -4.57
C PHE A 20 15.39 -52.61 -4.79
N SER A 21 14.26 -52.45 -5.47
CA SER A 21 13.68 -53.50 -6.30
C SER A 21 13.13 -52.92 -7.59
N ILE A 22 13.67 -53.41 -8.70
CA ILE A 22 13.22 -53.18 -10.08
C ILE A 22 12.27 -54.33 -10.44
N SER A 23 11.17 -54.03 -11.12
CA SER A 23 10.49 -55.01 -11.99
C SER A 23 9.87 -54.29 -13.19
N ARG A 24 10.34 -54.70 -14.38
CA ARG A 24 9.83 -54.36 -15.71
C ARG A 24 8.61 -55.25 -16.05
N GLY A 25 7.76 -54.78 -16.95
CA GLY A 25 6.86 -55.63 -17.73
C GLY A 25 5.61 -54.88 -18.18
N GLY A 26 5.51 -54.56 -19.47
CA GLY A 26 4.32 -53.96 -20.07
C GLY A 26 3.28 -55.01 -20.46
N ASP A 27 2.06 -54.56 -20.71
CA ASP A 27 1.25 -55.01 -21.85
C ASP A 27 0.04 -54.09 -22.08
N SER A 28 -0.32 -54.02 -23.35
CA SER A 28 -1.30 -53.20 -24.06
C SER A 28 -2.77 -53.53 -23.80
N SER A 29 -3.65 -52.52 -23.78
CA SER A 29 -4.92 -52.44 -24.53
C SER A 29 -5.77 -51.21 -24.11
N PRO A 30 -6.47 -50.52 -25.05
CA PRO A 30 -7.21 -49.28 -24.80
C PRO A 30 -8.68 -49.53 -24.40
N PHE A 31 -9.31 -48.51 -23.81
CA PHE A 31 -10.70 -48.44 -23.35
C PHE A 31 -11.01 -49.06 -21.98
N GLY A 32 -11.07 -48.20 -20.96
CA GLY A 32 -11.64 -48.51 -19.65
C GLY A 32 -12.15 -47.23 -19.00
N ALA A 33 -13.45 -47.17 -18.73
CA ALA A 33 -14.19 -46.01 -18.26
C ALA A 33 -13.56 -45.33 -17.03
N HIS A 34 -13.35 -44.01 -17.11
CA HIS A 34 -13.04 -43.19 -15.95
C HIS A 34 -14.27 -43.11 -15.03
N ARG A 35 -14.33 -44.03 -14.07
CA ARG A 35 -15.16 -43.94 -12.88
C ARG A 35 -14.71 -42.70 -12.09
N LEU A 36 -15.49 -41.62 -12.12
CA LEU A 36 -15.31 -40.48 -11.24
C LEU A 36 -15.49 -40.94 -9.79
N LEU A 37 -14.38 -41.25 -9.11
CA LEU A 37 -14.37 -41.35 -7.67
C LEU A 37 -14.64 -39.95 -7.11
N ARG A 38 -15.86 -39.73 -6.61
CA ARG A 38 -16.12 -38.69 -5.61
C ARG A 38 -15.28 -39.04 -4.38
N LYS A 39 -14.11 -38.42 -4.25
CA LYS A 39 -13.41 -38.34 -2.96
C LYS A 39 -14.35 -37.60 -2.01
N SER A 40 -14.77 -38.25 -0.93
CA SER A 40 -15.43 -37.55 0.17
C SER A 40 -14.48 -36.47 0.66
N ALA A 41 -14.97 -35.24 0.75
CA ALA A 41 -14.24 -34.14 1.35
C ALA A 41 -13.94 -34.51 2.81
N THR A 42 -12.72 -34.98 3.06
CA THR A 42 -12.14 -35.02 4.39
C THR A 42 -12.15 -33.56 4.86
N SER A 43 -12.99 -33.23 5.84
CA SER A 43 -12.99 -31.91 6.46
C SER A 43 -11.63 -31.75 7.15
N THR A 44 -10.68 -31.16 6.45
CA THR A 44 -9.39 -30.74 7.01
C THR A 44 -9.73 -29.77 8.13
N LEU A 45 -9.50 -30.17 9.38
CA LEU A 45 -9.58 -29.27 10.53
C LEU A 45 -8.43 -28.28 10.41
N THR A 46 -8.63 -27.19 9.68
CA THR A 46 -7.62 -26.14 9.51
C THR A 46 -7.67 -25.24 10.74
N ASN A 47 -6.58 -25.22 11.53
CA ASN A 47 -6.45 -24.29 12.66
C ASN A 47 -5.89 -22.96 12.14
N GLU A 48 -6.72 -22.23 11.40
CA GLU A 48 -6.35 -20.96 10.78
C GLU A 48 -6.70 -19.78 11.70
N CYS A 49 -5.81 -18.80 11.71
CA CYS A 49 -6.00 -17.54 12.41
C CYS A 49 -5.38 -16.41 11.60
N VAL A 50 -5.91 -15.21 11.77
CA VAL A 50 -5.49 -14.01 11.06
C VAL A 50 -5.25 -12.89 12.07
N THR A 51 -4.17 -12.15 11.86
CA THR A 51 -3.87 -10.91 12.57
C THR A 51 -3.78 -9.81 11.52
N ASN A 52 -4.72 -8.87 11.55
CA ASN A 52 -4.70 -7.73 10.65
C ASN A 52 -3.85 -6.63 11.28
N VAL A 53 -2.77 -6.25 10.60
CA VAL A 53 -1.85 -5.20 11.03
C VAL A 53 -2.04 -4.02 10.10
N GLU A 54 -2.69 -2.97 10.60
CA GLU A 54 -2.89 -1.72 9.86
C GLU A 54 -1.92 -0.66 10.37
N PRO A 55 -1.00 -0.16 9.52
CA PRO A 55 -0.11 0.91 9.91
C PRO A 55 -0.85 2.25 9.98
N VAL A 56 -0.43 3.09 10.92
CA VAL A 56 -0.80 4.50 10.94
C VAL A 56 0.14 5.26 10.00
N LEU A 57 -0.46 5.98 9.04
CA LEU A 57 0.25 6.77 8.04
C LEU A 57 0.02 8.26 8.30
N LEU A 58 1.10 9.00 8.50
CA LEU A 58 1.07 10.46 8.72
C LEU A 58 1.88 11.15 7.64
N THR A 59 1.39 12.28 7.14
CA THR A 59 2.14 13.13 6.21
C THR A 59 2.11 14.57 6.68
N GLN A 60 3.27 15.21 6.72
CA GLN A 60 3.42 16.65 6.94
C GLN A 60 4.16 17.27 5.76
N ARG A 61 3.51 18.22 5.09
CA ARG A 61 4.14 19.12 4.12
C ARG A 61 4.43 20.45 4.78
N TRP A 62 5.65 20.97 4.63
CA TRP A 62 6.10 22.21 5.23
C TRP A 62 6.91 23.04 4.22
N THR A 63 6.41 24.23 3.90
CA THR A 63 7.08 25.20 3.04
C THR A 63 7.81 26.23 3.88
N VAL A 64 9.09 26.45 3.58
CA VAL A 64 9.89 27.54 4.14
C VAL A 64 10.17 28.55 3.03
N ASN A 65 9.51 29.69 3.08
CA ASN A 65 9.70 30.77 2.12
C ASN A 65 11.04 31.48 2.33
N ASN A 66 11.58 32.09 1.27
CA ASN A 66 12.85 32.83 1.29
C ASN A 66 14.04 31.97 1.79
N PHE A 67 14.00 30.66 1.53
CA PHE A 67 14.98 29.71 1.98
C PHE A 67 16.37 29.95 1.38
N SER A 68 16.47 30.44 0.15
CA SER A 68 17.77 30.82 -0.47
C SER A 68 18.57 31.77 0.43
N SER A 69 17.93 32.82 0.93
CA SER A 69 18.56 33.82 1.80
C SER A 69 18.79 33.26 3.19
N LEU A 70 17.81 32.54 3.74
CA LEU A 70 17.94 31.89 5.04
C LEU A 70 19.14 30.93 5.06
N LEU A 71 19.28 30.08 4.05
CA LEU A 71 20.36 29.12 3.95
C LEU A 71 21.70 29.85 4.00
N LYS A 72 21.88 30.90 3.18
CA LYS A 72 23.10 31.74 3.11
C LYS A 72 23.49 32.36 4.46
N LEU A 73 22.51 32.86 5.22
CA LEU A 73 22.76 33.63 6.45
C LEU A 73 22.76 32.79 7.73
N SER A 74 22.24 31.56 7.68
CA SER A 74 22.06 30.72 8.87
C SER A 74 23.38 30.27 9.48
N GLN A 75 23.52 30.49 10.79
CA GLN A 75 24.60 29.94 11.61
C GLN A 75 24.20 28.60 12.24
N PRO A 76 25.16 27.75 12.63
CA PRO A 76 24.87 26.53 13.37
C PRO A 76 24.02 26.78 14.62
N GLY A 77 23.04 25.91 14.86
CA GLY A 77 22.14 25.97 16.01
C GLY A 77 20.82 26.70 15.78
N LEU A 78 20.70 27.52 14.72
CA LEU A 78 19.43 28.13 14.36
C LEU A 78 18.42 27.04 13.95
N CYS A 79 17.29 26.96 14.68
CA CYS A 79 16.27 25.93 14.49
C CYS A 79 14.94 26.54 14.04
N LEU A 80 14.47 26.13 12.87
CA LEU A 80 13.09 26.29 12.46
C LEU A 80 12.28 25.04 12.82
N ARG A 81 11.00 25.23 13.13
CA ARG A 81 10.09 24.14 13.48
C ARG A 81 8.80 24.23 12.68
N SER A 82 8.29 23.10 12.21
CA SER A 82 6.95 23.02 11.63
C SER A 82 5.87 23.18 12.70
N SER A 83 4.62 23.27 12.26
CA SER A 83 3.47 22.94 13.11
C SER A 83 3.62 21.54 13.70
N VAL A 84 3.02 21.33 14.87
CA VAL A 84 2.88 19.99 15.46
C VAL A 84 1.76 19.26 14.74
N PHE A 85 1.97 17.98 14.43
CA PHE A 85 0.99 17.11 13.79
C PHE A 85 0.92 15.76 14.51
N LYS A 86 -0.22 15.08 14.43
CA LYS A 86 -0.48 13.80 15.11
C LYS A 86 -1.64 13.07 14.44
N ASP A 87 -1.72 11.78 14.68
CA ASP A 87 -2.85 10.97 14.26
C ASP A 87 -3.93 10.95 15.35
N PRO A 88 -5.23 11.06 15.01
CA PRO A 88 -6.32 10.95 15.98
C PRO A 88 -6.33 9.63 16.77
N THR A 89 -5.89 8.53 16.16
CA THR A 89 -5.81 7.20 16.79
C THR A 89 -4.63 7.07 17.76
N MET A 90 -3.62 7.96 17.64
CA MET A 90 -2.44 8.01 18.49
C MET A 90 -2.27 9.39 19.15
N PRO A 91 -3.25 9.84 19.97
CA PRO A 91 -3.31 11.21 20.48
C PRO A 91 -2.16 11.55 21.44
N ASP A 92 -1.48 10.54 21.98
CA ASP A 92 -0.37 10.68 22.90
C ASP A 92 0.96 11.01 22.20
N ALA A 93 1.09 10.71 20.90
CA ALA A 93 2.31 10.92 20.12
C ALA A 93 2.17 12.16 19.23
N CYS A 94 2.93 13.21 19.53
CA CYS A 94 3.00 14.44 18.74
C CYS A 94 4.31 14.53 17.96
N TRP A 95 4.21 14.90 16.69
CA TRP A 95 5.33 14.97 15.76
C TRP A 95 5.60 16.42 15.35
N GLN A 96 6.88 16.75 15.13
CA GLN A 96 7.30 18.05 14.65
C GLN A 96 8.61 17.95 13.87
N LEU A 97 8.70 18.62 12.72
CA LEU A 97 9.95 18.75 11.97
C LEU A 97 10.81 19.85 12.57
N CYS A 98 12.11 19.61 12.65
CA CYS A 98 13.12 20.55 13.12
C CYS A 98 14.20 20.70 12.05
N LEU A 99 14.25 21.86 11.39
CA LEU A 99 15.22 22.17 10.35
C LEU A 99 16.29 23.13 10.89
N TYR A 100 17.54 22.84 10.57
CA TYR A 100 18.70 23.67 10.92
C TYR A 100 19.46 23.98 9.63
N PRO A 101 19.19 25.12 8.97
CA PRO A 101 19.79 25.43 7.67
C PRO A 101 21.31 25.65 7.74
N GLY A 102 21.83 26.07 8.89
CA GLY A 102 23.27 26.19 9.16
C GLY A 102 23.90 24.96 9.85
N GLY A 103 23.13 23.89 10.04
CA GLY A 103 23.53 22.71 10.81
C GLY A 103 23.11 22.80 12.29
N LYS A 104 22.89 21.67 12.94
CA LYS A 104 22.41 21.64 14.35
C LYS A 104 23.47 22.07 15.35
N ARG A 105 24.74 21.76 15.09
CA ARG A 105 25.88 22.03 15.98
C ARG A 105 27.05 22.56 15.16
N PRO A 106 28.07 23.17 15.80
CA PRO A 106 29.26 23.64 15.10
C PRO A 106 29.95 22.54 14.27
N GLU A 107 29.98 21.28 14.72
CA GLU A 107 30.54 20.18 13.92
C GLU A 107 29.74 19.84 12.66
N ASN A 108 28.49 20.30 12.56
CA ASN A 108 27.62 20.16 11.40
C ASN A 108 27.61 21.42 10.53
N ALA A 109 28.48 22.39 10.81
CA ALA A 109 28.60 23.59 9.99
C ALA A 109 28.80 23.24 8.51
N ASN A 110 28.31 24.12 7.63
CA ASN A 110 28.28 23.93 6.17
C ASN A 110 27.37 22.80 5.67
N ASN A 111 26.64 22.10 6.56
CA ASN A 111 25.59 21.17 6.20
C ASN A 111 24.24 21.62 6.74
N VAL A 112 23.17 21.10 6.17
CA VAL A 112 21.81 21.25 6.70
C VAL A 112 21.50 20.04 7.59
N SER A 113 20.85 20.26 8.72
CA SER A 113 20.31 19.17 9.53
C SER A 113 18.79 19.20 9.55
N LEU A 114 18.16 18.03 9.44
CA LEU A 114 16.70 17.87 9.46
C LEU A 114 16.34 16.71 10.38
N PHE A 115 15.47 16.94 11.34
CA PHE A 115 15.03 15.93 12.29
C PHE A 115 13.52 15.89 12.40
N LEU A 116 13.02 14.68 12.65
CA LEU A 116 11.68 14.40 13.13
C LEU A 116 11.76 14.29 14.66
N LYS A 117 10.99 15.12 15.37
CA LYS A 117 10.88 15.10 16.83
C LYS A 117 9.54 14.47 17.20
N MET A 118 9.56 13.50 18.13
CA MET A 118 8.37 12.98 18.79
C MET A 118 8.32 13.50 20.23
N SER A 119 7.16 13.96 20.68
CA SER A 119 6.89 14.34 22.08
C SER A 119 5.62 13.67 22.58
N ALA A 120 5.55 13.40 23.87
CA ALA A 120 4.32 12.95 24.51
C ALA A 120 3.42 14.15 24.83
N THR A 121 2.10 14.00 24.70
CA THR A 121 1.14 15.03 25.15
C THR A 121 0.95 15.01 26.67
N SER A 122 0.99 13.82 27.28
CA SER A 122 0.87 13.66 28.73
C SER A 122 2.23 13.74 29.42
N PRO A 123 2.38 14.54 30.49
CA PRO A 123 3.60 14.60 31.29
C PRO A 123 3.75 13.40 32.24
N LEU A 124 2.83 12.44 32.21
CA LEU A 124 2.85 11.26 33.09
C LEU A 124 3.00 9.94 32.32
N LYS A 125 2.78 9.96 31.00
CA LYS A 125 2.75 8.76 30.16
C LYS A 125 4.00 8.70 29.28
N GLU A 126 4.75 7.61 29.41
CA GLU A 126 5.81 7.26 28.49
C GLU A 126 5.21 6.81 27.16
N VAL A 127 5.76 7.32 26.05
CA VAL A 127 5.35 6.95 24.70
C VAL A 127 6.55 6.40 23.96
N VAL A 128 6.45 5.15 23.52
CA VAL A 128 7.46 4.47 22.72
C VAL A 128 6.82 4.10 21.39
N VAL A 129 7.42 4.52 20.29
CA VAL A 129 6.93 4.27 18.94
C VAL A 129 8.11 3.92 18.06
N LYS A 130 8.02 2.78 17.38
CA LYS A 130 8.91 2.46 16.26
C LYS A 130 8.25 2.92 14.97
N ALA A 131 8.93 3.77 14.22
CA ALA A 131 8.39 4.34 12.99
C ALA A 131 9.45 4.34 11.89
N GLU A 132 9.02 3.98 10.68
CA GLU A 132 9.73 4.39 9.47
C GLU A 132 9.31 5.81 9.13
N TYR A 133 10.27 6.67 8.81
CA TYR A 133 10.00 8.02 8.35
C TYR A 133 10.82 8.33 7.11
N ARG A 134 10.20 9.06 6.20
CA ARG A 134 10.80 9.48 4.94
C ARG A 134 10.77 10.99 4.85
N PHE A 135 11.90 11.58 4.47
CA PHE A 135 11.98 13.00 4.14
C PHE A 135 12.10 13.17 2.64
N PHE A 136 11.42 14.18 2.12
CA PHE A 136 11.48 14.58 0.72
C PHE A 136 11.69 16.09 0.62
N PHE A 137 12.51 16.52 -0.34
CA PHE A 137 12.48 17.89 -0.84
C PHE A 137 11.84 17.89 -2.23
N LEU A 138 10.86 18.77 -2.41
CA LEU A 138 9.98 18.76 -3.57
C LEU A 138 10.19 20.01 -4.42
N ASP A 139 10.26 19.85 -5.74
CA ASP A 139 10.28 20.99 -6.68
C ASP A 139 8.86 21.49 -6.99
N GLU A 140 8.74 22.41 -7.95
CA GLU A 140 7.49 23.08 -8.31
C GLU A 140 6.38 22.15 -8.78
N ASP A 141 6.76 21.03 -9.40
CA ASP A 141 5.84 19.99 -9.89
C ASP A 141 5.56 18.91 -8.83
N ASP A 142 6.01 19.14 -7.59
CA ASP A 142 6.00 18.18 -6.49
C ASP A 142 6.84 16.90 -6.76
N GLU A 143 7.81 16.99 -7.67
CA GLU A 143 8.77 15.93 -7.93
C GLU A 143 9.89 15.91 -6.89
N ILE A 144 10.38 14.71 -6.59
CA ILE A 144 11.35 14.49 -5.52
C ILE A 144 12.76 14.84 -5.99
N LYS A 145 13.33 15.94 -5.46
CA LYS A 145 14.74 16.33 -5.68
C LYS A 145 15.71 15.69 -4.69
N PHE A 146 15.22 15.35 -3.51
CA PHE A 146 15.96 14.67 -2.46
C PHE A 146 15.03 13.76 -1.69
N SER A 147 15.48 12.54 -1.39
CA SER A 147 14.77 11.63 -0.50
C SER A 147 15.71 10.95 0.48
N ASN A 148 15.16 10.58 1.63
CA ASN A 148 15.83 9.74 2.60
C ASN A 148 14.80 8.98 3.42
N VAL A 149 15.12 7.73 3.75
CA VAL A 149 14.28 6.84 4.56
C VAL A 149 15.11 6.38 5.75
N ASN A 150 14.53 6.41 6.95
CA ASN A 150 15.12 5.79 8.13
C ASN A 150 14.03 5.15 8.99
N ILE A 151 14.47 4.23 9.86
CA ILE A 151 13.66 3.68 10.94
C ILE A 151 14.20 4.23 12.25
N GLY A 152 13.31 4.73 13.11
CA GLY A 152 13.66 5.28 14.40
C GLY A 152 12.83 4.67 15.52
N ASP A 153 13.49 4.36 16.64
CA ASP A 153 12.83 4.03 17.90
C ASP A 153 12.65 5.34 18.69
N PHE A 154 11.46 5.92 18.58
CA PHE A 154 11.11 7.16 19.24
C PHE A 154 10.64 6.89 20.66
N HIS A 155 11.12 7.72 21.57
CA HIS A 155 10.88 7.55 22.98
C HIS A 155 10.69 8.91 23.63
N ALA A 156 9.48 9.19 24.10
CA ALA A 156 9.19 10.37 24.90
C ALA A 156 8.96 9.93 26.36
N LYS A 157 9.98 10.15 27.21
CA LYS A 157 9.87 9.99 28.66
C LYS A 157 9.65 11.34 29.33
N PRO A 158 8.58 11.51 30.11
CA PRO A 158 8.51 12.63 31.04
C PRO A 158 9.59 12.52 32.13
N PRO A 159 10.16 13.62 32.65
CA PRO A 159 10.01 15.02 32.21
C PRO A 159 10.97 15.42 31.08
N LYS A 160 11.79 14.48 30.58
CA LYS A 160 13.02 14.73 29.80
C LYS A 160 12.80 15.21 28.34
N GLY A 161 11.59 15.65 28.00
CA GLY A 161 11.27 16.23 26.69
C GLY A 161 11.31 15.23 25.54
N GLY A 162 10.85 15.66 24.37
CA GLY A 162 10.75 14.82 23.18
C GLY A 162 12.11 14.40 22.58
N HIS A 163 12.15 13.21 22.00
CA HIS A 163 13.32 12.66 21.30
C HIS A 163 13.25 13.01 19.80
N SER A 164 14.41 13.20 19.15
CA SER A 164 14.49 13.55 17.73
C SER A 164 15.46 12.67 16.97
N TRP A 165 15.03 12.14 15.83
CA TRP A 165 15.82 11.35 14.89
C TRP A 165 15.90 12.05 13.53
N GLY A 166 16.98 11.84 12.79
CA GLY A 166 17.11 12.40 11.44
C GLY A 166 18.54 12.63 10.98
N LEU A 167 18.67 13.48 9.96
CA LEU A 167 19.89 13.71 9.22
C LEU A 167 20.67 14.89 9.79
N ARG A 168 21.93 14.65 10.16
CA ARG A 168 22.82 15.69 10.70
C ARG A 168 23.55 16.47 9.62
N ASN A 169 23.96 15.78 8.55
CA ASN A 169 24.88 16.31 7.55
C ASN A 169 24.32 16.17 6.13
N ILE A 170 23.18 16.81 5.83
CA ILE A 170 22.70 16.89 4.45
C ILE A 170 23.61 17.89 3.71
N PRO A 171 24.27 17.49 2.62
CA PRO A 171 25.16 18.40 1.89
C PRO A 171 24.40 19.64 1.44
N ARG A 172 24.93 20.82 1.79
CA ARG A 172 24.28 22.10 1.50
C ARG A 172 24.00 22.30 0.00
N GLN A 173 24.88 21.82 -0.87
CA GLN A 173 24.67 21.85 -2.31
C GLN A 173 23.44 21.05 -2.75
N LYS A 174 23.19 19.86 -2.15
CA LYS A 174 21.97 19.08 -2.45
C LYS A 174 20.72 19.84 -2.04
N VAL A 175 20.74 20.50 -0.88
CA VAL A 175 19.61 21.32 -0.43
C VAL A 175 19.42 22.52 -1.35
N GLN A 176 20.49 23.19 -1.75
CA GLN A 176 20.44 24.33 -2.67
C GLN A 176 19.83 23.95 -4.02
N ASN A 177 20.16 22.77 -4.55
CA ASN A 177 19.57 22.23 -5.79
C ASN A 177 18.10 21.81 -5.64
N SER A 178 17.57 21.78 -4.42
CA SER A 178 16.17 21.45 -4.11
C SER A 178 15.33 22.68 -3.80
N ILE A 179 15.91 23.88 -3.83
CA ILE A 179 15.17 25.14 -3.64
C ILE A 179 14.42 25.45 -4.94
N ARG A 180 13.14 25.82 -4.82
CA ARG A 180 12.27 26.20 -5.94
C ARG A 180 12.64 27.57 -6.50
N ALA A 181 12.17 27.92 -7.70
CA ALA A 181 12.49 29.21 -8.33
C ALA A 181 11.94 30.41 -7.53
N ASP A 182 10.86 30.21 -6.77
CA ASP A 182 10.29 31.20 -5.84
C ASP A 182 11.13 31.39 -4.55
N ASN A 183 12.32 30.78 -4.48
CA ASN A 183 13.21 30.75 -3.33
C ASN A 183 12.67 30.01 -2.11
N SER A 184 11.60 29.22 -2.22
CA SER A 184 11.12 28.38 -1.13
C SER A 184 11.78 27.00 -1.12
N LEU A 185 11.86 26.39 0.06
CA LEU A 185 12.13 24.96 0.20
C LEU A 185 10.87 24.27 0.70
N VAL A 186 10.41 23.25 -0.02
CA VAL A 186 9.29 22.41 0.40
C VAL A 186 9.79 21.08 0.92
N ILE A 187 9.47 20.81 2.18
CA ILE A 187 9.83 19.59 2.89
C ILE A 187 8.55 18.77 3.08
N SER A 188 8.53 17.55 2.57
CA SER A 188 7.50 16.57 2.92
C SER A 188 8.09 15.51 3.82
N CYS A 189 7.37 15.14 4.87
CA CYS A 189 7.71 14.02 5.74
C CYS A 189 6.54 13.05 5.79
N THR A 190 6.80 11.79 5.45
CA THR A 190 5.85 10.71 5.69
C THR A 190 6.34 9.85 6.84
N ILE A 191 5.43 9.38 7.67
CA ILE A 191 5.70 8.51 8.81
C ILE A 191 4.75 7.32 8.70
N GLU A 192 5.32 6.13 8.85
CA GLU A 192 4.61 4.86 8.91
C GLU A 192 4.97 4.20 10.24
N LEU A 193 3.98 3.97 11.09
CA LEU A 193 4.17 3.39 12.41
C LEU A 193 3.09 2.37 12.72
N LEU A 194 3.47 1.33 13.45
CA LEU A 194 2.52 0.36 13.95
C LEU A 194 2.06 0.78 15.35
N PRO A 195 0.76 0.99 15.58
CA PRO A 195 0.25 1.18 16.93
C PRO A 195 0.49 -0.10 17.74
N ASP A 196 0.96 0.04 18.98
CA ASP A 196 1.38 -1.00 19.94
C ASP A 196 1.18 -2.45 19.45
N ALA A 197 2.19 -2.99 18.74
CA ALA A 197 2.12 -4.29 18.08
C ALA A 197 1.78 -5.44 19.05
N GLY A 198 2.04 -5.27 20.35
CA GLY A 198 1.68 -6.25 21.39
C GLY A 198 0.19 -6.33 21.71
N ARG A 199 -0.62 -5.38 21.23
CA ARG A 199 -2.08 -5.33 21.47
C ARG A 199 -2.91 -5.69 20.25
N ILE A 200 -2.29 -6.01 19.11
CA ILE A 200 -3.02 -6.37 17.90
C ILE A 200 -3.66 -7.76 18.11
N PRO A 201 -5.00 -7.88 18.11
CA PRO A 201 -5.66 -9.13 18.41
C PRO A 201 -5.50 -10.12 17.26
N CYS A 202 -5.02 -11.32 17.56
CA CYS A 202 -5.14 -12.46 16.66
C CYS A 202 -6.56 -13.01 16.75
N ARG A 203 -7.24 -13.10 15.60
CA ARG A 203 -8.59 -13.67 15.52
C ARG A 203 -8.49 -15.04 14.88
N ARG A 204 -9.17 -16.03 15.44
CA ARG A 204 -9.39 -17.28 14.71
C ARG A 204 -10.18 -16.94 13.45
N VAL A 205 -9.78 -17.55 12.34
CA VAL A 205 -10.64 -17.53 11.16
C VAL A 205 -11.77 -18.48 11.52
N GLU A 206 -12.89 -17.94 11.98
CA GLU A 206 -14.13 -18.71 11.96
C GLU A 206 -14.33 -19.15 10.51
N PRO A 207 -14.71 -20.41 10.25
CA PRO A 207 -15.13 -20.84 8.92
C PRO A 207 -16.36 -20.02 8.52
N SER A 208 -16.16 -18.78 8.10
CA SER A 208 -17.22 -17.94 7.58
C SER A 208 -17.66 -18.60 6.30
N ALA A 209 -18.97 -18.84 6.18
CA ALA A 209 -19.63 -19.42 5.01
C ALA A 209 -19.55 -18.54 3.74
N LEU A 210 -18.50 -17.75 3.60
CA LEU A 210 -18.25 -16.75 2.56
C LEU A 210 -16.75 -16.74 2.29
N ILE A 211 -16.24 -17.73 1.55
CA ILE A 211 -15.32 -17.65 0.39
C ILE A 211 -15.26 -19.08 -0.17
N ILE A 212 -16.31 -19.50 -0.88
CA ILE A 212 -16.13 -20.44 -2.00
C ILE A 212 -15.93 -19.55 -3.23
N THR A 213 -14.81 -18.85 -3.27
CA THR A 213 -14.13 -18.69 -4.55
C THR A 213 -12.87 -19.51 -4.38
N ASP A 214 -12.94 -20.74 -4.88
CA ASP A 214 -11.75 -21.46 -5.30
C ASP A 214 -10.91 -20.47 -6.11
N MET A 215 -9.81 -19.97 -5.53
CA MET A 215 -8.94 -19.01 -6.19
C MET A 215 -8.15 -19.79 -7.23
N ALA A 216 -8.79 -20.04 -8.37
CA ALA A 216 -8.15 -20.63 -9.53
C ALA A 216 -7.13 -19.63 -10.08
N GLU A 217 -5.91 -20.09 -10.36
CA GLU A 217 -4.95 -19.28 -11.11
C GLU A 217 -5.52 -18.99 -12.50
N VAL A 218 -5.84 -17.72 -12.76
CA VAL A 218 -6.33 -17.27 -14.05
C VAL A 218 -5.16 -16.69 -14.84
N SER A 219 -4.98 -17.14 -16.09
CA SER A 219 -3.95 -16.61 -16.98
C SER A 219 -4.11 -15.11 -17.19
N ARG A 220 -3.00 -14.36 -17.18
CA ARG A 220 -2.98 -12.92 -17.51
C ARG A 220 -3.59 -12.64 -18.89
N VAL A 221 -3.47 -13.58 -19.84
CA VAL A 221 -4.07 -13.48 -21.17
C VAL A 221 -5.60 -13.49 -21.09
N HIS A 222 -6.17 -14.29 -20.18
CA HIS A 222 -7.62 -14.30 -19.96
C HIS A 222 -8.10 -12.94 -19.44
N VAL A 223 -7.41 -12.37 -18.46
CA VAL A 223 -7.74 -11.02 -17.94
C VAL A 223 -7.60 -9.95 -19.02
N GLN A 224 -6.57 -10.04 -19.87
CA GLN A 224 -6.38 -9.10 -20.97
C GLN A 224 -7.48 -9.22 -22.04
N ASN A 225 -7.90 -10.44 -22.37
CA ASN A 225 -9.00 -10.68 -23.31
C ASN A 225 -10.34 -10.17 -22.76
N GLU A 226 -10.58 -10.36 -21.46
CA GLU A 226 -11.73 -9.80 -20.76
C GLU A 226 -11.76 -8.28 -20.82
N LEU A 227 -10.63 -7.61 -20.60
CA LEU A 227 -10.52 -6.15 -20.72
C LEU A 227 -10.67 -5.66 -22.17
N ALA A 228 -10.14 -6.42 -23.14
CA ALA A 228 -10.26 -6.11 -24.56
C ALA A 228 -11.73 -6.16 -25.04
N MET A 229 -12.59 -6.96 -24.42
CA MET A 229 -14.03 -6.96 -24.75
C MET A 229 -14.73 -5.64 -24.39
N PHE A 230 -14.23 -4.88 -23.42
CA PHE A 230 -14.81 -3.59 -23.02
C PHE A 230 -14.24 -2.39 -23.78
N THR A 231 -13.02 -2.51 -24.30
CA THR A 231 -12.25 -1.38 -24.86
C THR A 231 -11.89 -1.56 -26.33
N GLY A 232 -11.92 -2.79 -26.84
CA GLY A 232 -11.58 -3.12 -28.21
C GLY A 232 -12.73 -2.77 -29.16
N ALA A 233 -12.44 -1.90 -30.13
CA ALA A 233 -13.38 -1.55 -31.20
C ALA A 233 -13.85 -2.77 -31.99
N ASP A 234 -13.00 -3.80 -32.10
CA ASP A 234 -13.24 -5.02 -32.88
C ASP A 234 -14.37 -5.90 -32.31
N CYS A 235 -14.66 -5.79 -31.00
CA CYS A 235 -15.71 -6.57 -30.35
C CYS A 235 -17.08 -5.87 -30.34
N SER A 236 -17.14 -4.60 -30.75
CA SER A 236 -18.37 -3.80 -30.83
C SER A 236 -19.52 -4.47 -31.60
N PRO A 237 -19.30 -5.16 -32.74
CA PRO A 237 -20.38 -5.83 -33.49
C PRO A 237 -21.10 -6.94 -32.71
N TYR A 238 -20.47 -7.49 -31.68
CA TYR A 238 -21.00 -8.60 -30.87
C TYR A 238 -21.67 -8.14 -29.57
N SER A 239 -21.62 -6.83 -29.27
CA SER A 239 -22.29 -6.25 -28.11
C SER A 239 -23.82 -6.31 -28.24
N ASP A 240 -24.50 -6.58 -27.13
CA ASP A 240 -25.97 -6.66 -27.03
C ASP A 240 -26.56 -5.49 -26.22
N LEU A 241 -25.70 -4.58 -25.75
CA LEU A 241 -26.06 -3.43 -24.92
C LEU A 241 -25.11 -2.25 -25.18
N SER A 242 -25.61 -1.02 -24.97
CA SER A 242 -24.78 0.18 -24.99
C SER A 242 -24.99 0.97 -23.69
N VAL A 243 -23.92 1.47 -23.08
CA VAL A 243 -24.01 2.27 -21.85
C VAL A 243 -23.50 3.66 -22.14
N ALA A 244 -24.29 4.68 -21.82
CA ALA A 244 -23.90 6.08 -21.97
C ALA A 244 -23.51 6.66 -20.62
N ALA A 245 -22.25 7.07 -20.48
CA ALA A 245 -21.75 7.71 -19.26
C ALA A 245 -21.31 9.15 -19.54
N GLY A 246 -21.52 10.02 -18.54
CA GLY A 246 -21.17 11.43 -18.60
C GLY A 246 -22.35 12.37 -18.90
N PRO A 247 -22.16 13.68 -18.65
CA PRO A 247 -23.14 14.70 -19.00
C PRO A 247 -23.32 14.80 -20.53
N GLU A 248 -24.40 15.45 -20.99
CA GLU A 248 -24.71 15.54 -22.43
C GLU A 248 -23.57 16.10 -23.28
N GLU A 249 -22.81 17.05 -22.73
CA GLU A 249 -21.68 17.71 -23.41
C GLU A 249 -20.45 16.80 -23.57
N ASP A 250 -20.25 15.82 -22.67
CA ASP A 250 -19.08 14.91 -22.63
C ASP A 250 -19.49 13.42 -22.65
N ARG A 251 -20.63 13.12 -23.28
CA ARG A 251 -21.22 11.78 -23.25
C ARG A 251 -20.39 10.78 -24.06
N VAL A 252 -20.01 9.66 -23.43
CA VAL A 252 -19.34 8.54 -24.09
C VAL A 252 -20.23 7.32 -24.05
N VAL A 253 -20.35 6.64 -25.19
CA VAL A 253 -21.14 5.41 -25.34
C VAL A 253 -20.20 4.21 -25.41
N PHE A 254 -20.39 3.26 -24.50
CA PHE A 254 -19.64 2.02 -24.41
C PHE A 254 -20.48 0.86 -24.96
N ALA A 255 -19.92 0.09 -25.90
CA ALA A 255 -20.50 -1.17 -26.34
C ALA A 255 -20.16 -2.25 -25.30
N VAL A 256 -21.19 -2.90 -24.72
CA VAL A 256 -21.01 -3.85 -23.61
C VAL A 256 -21.91 -5.08 -23.78
N HIS A 257 -21.66 -6.12 -22.97
CA HIS A 257 -22.44 -7.35 -22.96
C HIS A 257 -23.31 -7.45 -21.69
N LYS A 258 -24.62 -7.67 -21.84
CA LYS A 258 -25.57 -7.82 -20.72
C LYS A 258 -25.12 -8.87 -19.73
N TYR A 259 -24.71 -10.04 -20.24
CA TYR A 259 -24.24 -11.15 -19.42
C TYR A 259 -23.10 -10.74 -18.48
N LYS A 260 -22.15 -9.93 -18.96
CA LYS A 260 -21.03 -9.46 -18.13
C LYS A 260 -21.49 -8.51 -17.04
N LEU A 261 -22.35 -7.55 -17.37
CA LEU A 261 -22.88 -6.63 -16.36
C LEU A 261 -23.66 -7.37 -15.27
N ILE A 262 -24.55 -8.31 -15.62
CA ILE A 262 -25.34 -9.05 -14.63
C ILE A 262 -24.50 -10.06 -13.85
N THR A 263 -23.38 -10.56 -14.39
CA THR A 263 -22.49 -11.47 -13.68
C THR A 263 -21.71 -10.74 -12.59
N HIS A 264 -21.40 -9.46 -12.81
CA HIS A 264 -20.56 -8.66 -11.93
C HIS A 264 -21.31 -7.60 -11.12
N SER A 265 -22.61 -7.39 -11.35
CA SER A 265 -23.39 -6.38 -10.64
C SER A 265 -24.87 -6.76 -10.51
N ASP A 266 -25.32 -6.88 -9.26
CA ASP A 266 -26.74 -7.11 -8.95
C ASP A 266 -27.61 -5.88 -9.31
N VAL A 267 -27.03 -4.68 -9.32
CA VAL A 267 -27.71 -3.44 -9.78
C VAL A 267 -28.01 -3.54 -11.27
N PHE A 268 -27.02 -3.90 -12.11
CA PHE A 268 -27.28 -4.09 -13.54
C PHE A 268 -28.22 -5.27 -13.81
N ARG A 269 -28.18 -6.33 -12.99
CA ARG A 269 -29.16 -7.42 -13.06
C ARG A 269 -30.58 -6.89 -12.82
N ALA A 270 -30.79 -6.14 -11.74
CA ALA A 270 -32.08 -5.54 -11.42
C ALA A 270 -32.53 -4.53 -12.51
N MET A 271 -31.62 -3.71 -13.05
CA MET A 271 -31.95 -2.74 -14.12
C MET A 271 -32.32 -3.40 -15.45
N LEU A 272 -31.78 -4.59 -15.74
CA LEU A 272 -32.09 -5.34 -16.96
C LEU A 272 -33.33 -6.24 -16.80
N GLU A 273 -33.64 -6.67 -15.57
CA GLU A 273 -34.84 -7.44 -15.24
C GLU A 273 -36.09 -6.55 -15.04
N HIS A 274 -35.91 -5.36 -14.49
CA HIS A 274 -36.98 -4.42 -14.18
C HIS A 274 -36.96 -3.23 -15.15
N ASN A 275 -38.13 -2.83 -15.66
CA ASN A 275 -38.29 -1.73 -16.63
C ASN A 275 -38.10 -0.34 -15.96
N MET A 276 -36.87 -0.06 -15.49
CA MET A 276 -36.44 1.18 -14.83
C MET A 276 -36.46 2.37 -15.80
N GLU A 277 -36.47 3.60 -15.29
CA GLU A 277 -36.57 4.79 -16.16
C GLU A 277 -35.39 4.91 -17.13
N GLU A 278 -34.20 4.49 -16.70
CA GLU A 278 -32.97 4.48 -17.47
C GLU A 278 -33.02 3.50 -18.65
N SER A 279 -33.88 2.47 -18.62
CA SER A 279 -34.02 1.50 -19.71
C SER A 279 -35.05 1.92 -20.77
N LYS A 280 -35.80 3.01 -20.55
CA LYS A 280 -36.92 3.44 -21.41
C LYS A 280 -36.52 4.34 -22.58
N LEU A 281 -35.26 4.80 -22.65
CA LEU A 281 -34.78 5.72 -23.67
C LEU A 281 -34.05 4.96 -24.81
N SER A 282 -34.80 4.73 -25.91
CA SER A 282 -34.40 4.19 -27.23
C SER A 282 -34.83 2.74 -27.52
N LYS A 283 -35.69 2.58 -28.53
CA LYS A 283 -36.23 1.31 -29.04
C LYS A 283 -35.24 0.45 -29.83
N GLN A 284 -33.97 0.81 -29.89
CA GLN A 284 -32.90 -0.01 -30.44
C GLN A 284 -31.66 0.26 -29.60
N LYS A 285 -31.17 -0.78 -28.91
CA LYS A 285 -30.10 -0.76 -27.91
C LYS A 285 -30.53 -0.06 -26.61
N PHE A 286 -30.70 -0.87 -25.56
CA PHE A 286 -30.84 -0.38 -24.18
C PHE A 286 -29.67 0.57 -23.92
N LEU A 287 -29.97 1.81 -23.54
CA LEU A 287 -28.97 2.82 -23.23
C LEU A 287 -29.10 3.13 -21.74
N LEU A 288 -28.18 2.63 -20.91
CA LEU A 288 -28.18 2.97 -19.48
C LEU A 288 -27.50 4.33 -19.28
N TYR A 289 -28.20 5.25 -18.63
CA TYR A 289 -27.76 6.64 -18.43
C TYR A 289 -27.12 6.83 -17.06
N PHE A 290 -25.84 7.18 -17.04
CA PHE A 290 -25.13 7.56 -15.81
C PHE A 290 -24.63 9.01 -15.91
N ALA A 291 -25.50 9.98 -15.64
CA ALA A 291 -25.15 11.41 -15.68
C ALA A 291 -24.16 11.83 -14.58
N GLN A 292 -24.08 11.06 -13.49
CA GLN A 292 -23.23 11.34 -12.32
C GLN A 292 -21.84 10.69 -12.40
N ILE A 293 -21.58 9.85 -13.41
CA ILE A 293 -20.31 9.11 -13.53
C ILE A 293 -19.58 9.64 -14.77
N SER A 294 -18.35 10.12 -14.58
CA SER A 294 -17.52 10.54 -15.71
C SER A 294 -17.15 9.33 -16.59
N PRO A 295 -16.92 9.51 -17.89
CA PRO A 295 -16.50 8.41 -18.78
C PRO A 295 -15.27 7.64 -18.29
N ARG A 296 -14.31 8.34 -17.67
CA ARG A 296 -13.14 7.72 -17.03
C ARG A 296 -13.51 6.97 -15.76
N GLY A 297 -14.43 7.51 -14.96
CA GLY A 297 -14.96 6.83 -13.79
C GLY A 297 -15.62 5.50 -14.15
N PHE A 298 -16.39 5.45 -15.23
CA PHE A 298 -17.06 4.23 -15.70
C PHE A 298 -16.07 3.10 -16.07
N LEU A 299 -14.94 3.44 -16.70
CA LEU A 299 -13.88 2.47 -17.03
C LEU A 299 -13.10 1.97 -15.80
N VAL A 300 -13.12 2.73 -14.71
CA VAL A 300 -12.40 2.45 -13.46
C VAL A 300 -13.36 1.90 -12.37
N LEU A 301 -14.64 1.73 -12.68
CA LEU A 301 -15.58 1.08 -11.76
C LEU A 301 -15.14 -0.37 -11.55
N ASP A 302 -14.45 -0.57 -10.44
CA ASP A 302 -14.35 -1.87 -9.82
C ASP A 302 -15.79 -2.23 -9.41
N PHE A 303 -16.40 -3.20 -10.09
CA PHE A 303 -17.81 -3.57 -9.94
C PHE A 303 -18.20 -4.05 -8.53
N GLN A 304 -17.26 -4.00 -7.57
CA GLN A 304 -17.48 -4.21 -6.15
C GLN A 304 -17.82 -2.95 -5.34
N SER A 305 -17.75 -1.74 -5.92
CA SER A 305 -17.75 -0.48 -5.14
C SER A 305 -18.96 0.44 -5.38
N CYS A 306 -20.17 -0.12 -5.50
CA CYS A 306 -21.41 0.68 -5.40
C CYS A 306 -22.28 0.14 -4.25
N LEU A 307 -21.92 0.54 -3.03
CA LEU A 307 -22.80 0.63 -1.87
C LEU A 307 -22.64 2.03 -1.26
#